data_AF-A0A0D7B7N8-F1
#
_entry.id   AF-A0A0D7B7N8-F1
#
_cell.length_a   1.000
_cell.length_b   1.000
_cell.length_c   1.000
_cell.angle_alpha   90.00
_cell.angle_beta   90.00
_cell.angle_gamma   90.00
#
_symmetry.space_group_name_H-M   'P 1'
#
loop_
_entity.id
_entity.type
_entity.pdbx_description
1 polymer ?
#
loop_
_entity_poly.entity_id
_entity_poly.type
_entity_poly.pdbx_seq_one_letter_code
_entity_poly.pdbx_strand_id
1 'polypeptide(L)'
;MSSELRYTANTQQENLFARYTGTGHADITKHEWLVHQQRDTLASIAGHAPLLSFLAIADGEAIGRAKFEVTEKMLQPCGPPPLKDED
;
A
#
# COMPACT_ATOMS: atom_id res chain seq x y z
N MET A 1 36.57 -4.12 0.13
CA MET A 1 35.88 -4.40 -1.16
C MET A 1 34.51 -5.05 -0.98
N SER A 2 34.35 -6.36 -0.72
CA SER A 2 32.99 -6.97 -0.67
C SER A 2 32.08 -6.44 0.46
N SER A 3 32.65 -6.01 1.59
CA SER A 3 31.87 -5.47 2.72
C SER A 3 31.38 -4.03 2.46
N GLU A 4 32.20 -3.20 1.82
CA GLU A 4 31.85 -1.81 1.48
C GLU A 4 30.75 -1.76 0.42
N LEU A 5 30.81 -2.63 -0.58
CA LEU A 5 29.77 -2.78 -1.60
C LEU A 5 28.39 -3.13 -0.98
N ARG A 6 28.36 -4.03 0.02
CA ARG A 6 27.13 -4.37 0.75
C ARG A 6 26.62 -3.23 1.61
N TYR A 7 27.52 -2.51 2.28
CA TYR A 7 27.15 -1.34 3.07
C TYR A 7 26.50 -0.25 2.21
N THR A 8 27.12 0.11 1.07
CA THR A 8 26.55 1.11 0.15
C THR A 8 25.22 0.66 -0.44
N ALA A 9 25.07 -0.62 -0.77
CA ALA A 9 23.80 -1.16 -1.28
C ALA A 9 22.67 -1.06 -0.24
N ASN A 10 22.95 -1.39 1.03
CA ASN A 10 21.95 -1.27 2.10
C ASN A 10 21.52 0.18 2.32
N THR A 11 22.46 1.13 2.35
CA THR A 11 22.11 2.56 2.49
C THR A 11 21.29 3.08 1.31
N GLN A 12 21.57 2.63 0.08
CA GLN A 12 20.75 2.98 -1.08
C GLN A 12 19.33 2.44 -0.95
N GLN A 13 19.17 1.22 -0.44
CA GLN A 13 17.86 0.61 -0.21
C GLN A 13 17.07 1.33 0.89
N GLU A 14 17.72 1.69 2.00
CA GLU A 14 17.12 2.49 3.08
C GLU A 14 16.62 3.85 2.58
N ASN A 15 17.40 4.51 1.72
CA ASN A 15 16.98 5.76 1.09
C ASN A 15 15.71 5.60 0.22
N LEU A 16 15.55 4.46 -0.46
CA LEU A 16 14.34 4.17 -1.24
C LEU A 16 13.14 3.92 -0.32
N PHE A 17 13.30 3.13 0.74
CA PHE A 17 12.23 2.91 1.73
C PHE A 17 11.74 4.21 2.37
N ALA A 18 12.65 5.15 2.66
CA ALA A 18 12.30 6.43 3.25
C ALA A 18 11.54 7.35 2.29
N ARG A 19 11.79 7.24 0.98
CA ARG A 19 11.20 8.14 -0.04
C ARG A 19 9.93 7.60 -0.66
N TYR A 20 9.86 6.29 -0.86
CA TYR A 20 8.80 5.64 -1.62
C TYR A 20 8.15 4.55 -0.77
N THR A 21 7.06 4.91 -0.10
CA THR A 21 6.21 3.98 0.65
C THR A 21 5.77 2.83 -0.27
N GLY A 22 5.94 1.59 0.17
CA GLY A 22 5.61 0.40 -0.62
C GLY A 22 6.76 -0.18 -1.44
N THR A 23 7.97 0.39 -1.36
CA THR A 23 9.18 -0.25 -1.91
C THR A 23 9.39 -1.61 -1.24
N GLY A 24 9.42 -2.67 -2.04
CA GLY A 24 9.58 -4.05 -1.55
C GLY A 24 11.03 -4.47 -1.30
N HIS A 25 11.20 -5.58 -0.60
CA HIS A 25 12.48 -6.27 -0.38
C HIS A 25 12.29 -7.79 -0.45
N ALA A 26 13.40 -8.54 -0.45
CA ALA A 26 13.38 -10.00 -0.60
C ALA A 26 12.55 -10.72 0.48
N ASP A 27 12.55 -10.18 1.70
CA ASP A 27 11.86 -10.76 2.86
C ASP A 27 10.45 -10.19 3.09
N ILE A 28 9.87 -9.47 2.12
CA ILE A 28 8.53 -8.88 2.28
C ILE A 28 7.48 -9.98 2.44
N THR A 29 6.61 -9.84 3.44
CA THR A 29 5.54 -10.82 3.64
C THR A 29 4.44 -10.65 2.60
N LYS A 30 3.70 -11.74 2.34
CA LYS A 30 2.50 -11.68 1.48
C LYS A 30 1.48 -10.64 1.97
N HIS A 31 1.33 -10.49 3.29
CA HIS A 31 0.40 -9.53 3.87
C HIS A 31 0.84 -8.09 3.56
N GLU A 32 2.10 -7.74 3.83
CA GLU A 32 2.64 -6.40 3.53
C GLU A 32 2.51 -6.05 2.05
N TRP A 33 2.86 -6.97 1.16
CA TRP A 33 2.76 -6.77 -0.29
C TRP A 33 1.31 -6.52 -0.75
N LEU A 34 0.33 -7.26 -0.21
CA LEU A 34 -1.08 -7.07 -0.55
C LEU A 34 -1.64 -5.77 0.04
N VAL A 35 -1.24 -5.40 1.27
CA VAL A 35 -1.65 -4.14 1.90
C VAL A 35 -1.19 -2.95 1.06
N HIS A 36 0.05 -2.98 0.56
CA HIS A 36 0.55 -1.92 -0.33
C HIS A 36 -0.26 -1.83 -1.62
N GLN A 37 -0.46 -2.95 -2.33
CA GLN A 37 -1.25 -2.95 -3.57
C GLN A 37 -2.69 -2.43 -3.38
N GLN A 38 -3.36 -2.85 -2.30
CA GLN A 38 -4.71 -2.40 -2.03
C GLN A 38 -4.76 -0.92 -1.68
N ARG A 39 -3.80 -0.41 -0.91
CA ARG A 39 -3.69 1.04 -0.63
C ARG A 39 -3.44 1.84 -1.90
N ASP A 40 -2.57 1.37 -2.79
CA ASP A 40 -2.30 2.04 -4.07
C ASP A 40 -3.54 2.06 -4.98
N THR A 41 -4.30 0.96 -4.98
CA THR A 41 -5.57 0.85 -5.72
C THR A 41 -6.60 1.82 -5.17
N LEU A 42 -6.81 1.84 -3.85
CA LEU A 42 -7.74 2.78 -3.19
C LEU A 42 -7.31 4.24 -3.40
N ALA A 43 -6.01 4.53 -3.38
CA ALA A 43 -5.47 5.87 -3.63
C ALA A 43 -5.75 6.30 -5.07
N SER A 44 -5.58 5.38 -6.02
CA SER A 44 -5.90 5.61 -7.43
C SER A 44 -7.39 5.89 -7.61
N ILE A 45 -8.28 5.13 -6.97
CA ILE A 45 -9.73 5.35 -7.02
C ILE A 45 -10.08 6.72 -6.43
N ALA A 46 -9.55 7.07 -5.25
CA ALA A 46 -9.84 8.34 -4.59
C ALA A 46 -9.28 9.58 -5.33
N GLY A 47 -8.17 9.41 -6.05
CA GLY A 47 -7.48 10.47 -6.79
C GLY A 47 -8.03 10.72 -8.19
N HIS A 48 -8.55 9.68 -8.87
CA HIS A 48 -9.07 9.79 -10.23
C HIS A 48 -10.59 9.94 -10.24
N ALA A 49 -11.07 11.14 -10.54
CA ALA A 49 -12.50 11.46 -10.61
C ALA A 49 -13.34 10.45 -11.44
N PRO A 50 -12.89 9.95 -12.61
CA PRO A 50 -13.65 8.96 -13.36
C PRO A 50 -13.84 7.63 -12.62
N LEU A 51 -12.81 7.14 -11.93
CA LEU A 51 -12.87 5.89 -11.16
C LEU A 51 -13.78 6.03 -9.95
N LEU A 52 -13.63 7.15 -9.22
CA LEU A 52 -14.49 7.45 -8.08
C LEU A 52 -15.97 7.57 -8.50
N SER A 53 -16.23 8.23 -9.64
CA SER A 53 -17.59 8.41 -10.15
C SER A 53 -18.19 7.09 -10.61
N PHE A 54 -17.39 6.25 -11.27
CA PHE A 54 -17.80 4.90 -11.65
C PHE A 54 -18.25 4.09 -10.43
N LEU A 55 -17.46 4.08 -9.36
CA LEU A 55 -17.79 3.37 -8.13
C LEU A 55 -19.07 3.95 -7.47
N ALA A 56 -19.15 5.28 -7.34
CA ALA A 56 -20.32 5.94 -6.76
C ALA A 56 -21.63 5.64 -7.52
N ILE A 57 -21.57 5.58 -8.86
CA ILE A 57 -22.72 5.22 -9.70
C ILE A 57 -23.08 3.75 -9.52
N ALA A 58 -22.09 2.86 -9.46
CA ALA A 58 -22.32 1.42 -9.30
C ALA A 58 -22.99 1.11 -7.94
N ASP A 59 -22.56 1.77 -6.87
CA ASP A 59 -23.09 1.58 -5.52
C ASP A 59 -24.35 2.44 -5.24
N GLY A 60 -24.69 3.37 -6.13
CA GLY A 60 -25.85 4.26 -5.98
C GLY A 60 -25.69 5.30 -4.86
N GLU A 61 -24.45 5.66 -4.54
CA GLU A 61 -24.13 6.58 -3.45
C GLU A 61 -23.67 7.97 -3.92
N ALA A 62 -23.71 8.95 -3.01
CA ALA A 62 -23.10 10.25 -3.27
C ALA A 62 -21.58 10.10 -3.42
N ILE A 63 -20.97 10.82 -4.38
CA ILE A 63 -19.51 10.79 -4.63
C ILE A 63 -18.69 11.04 -3.35
N GLY A 64 -19.14 11.94 -2.48
CA GLY A 64 -18.49 12.21 -1.20
C GLY A 64 -18.51 11.02 -0.23
N ARG A 65 -19.59 10.22 -0.25
CA ARG A 65 -19.74 9.01 0.55
C ARG A 65 -18.80 7.90 0.04
N ALA A 66 -18.81 7.64 -1.27
CA ALA A 66 -17.89 6.68 -1.89
C ALA A 66 -16.42 7.05 -1.63
N LYS A 67 -16.07 8.34 -1.68
CA LYS A 67 -14.72 8.81 -1.37
C LYS A 67 -14.34 8.58 0.09
N PHE A 68 -15.27 8.84 1.01
CA PHE A 68 -15.08 8.59 2.43
C PHE A 68 -14.80 7.11 2.69
N GLU A 69 -15.62 6.23 2.14
CA GLU A 69 -15.50 4.78 2.32
C GLU A 69 -14.19 4.22 1.75
N VAL A 70 -13.81 4.64 0.53
CA VAL A 70 -12.53 4.25 -0.08
C VAL A 70 -11.35 4.69 0.79
N THR A 71 -11.42 5.87 1.39
CA THR A 71 -10.37 6.39 2.27
C THR A 71 -10.33 5.65 3.60
N GLU A 72 -11.48 5.33 4.19
CA GLU A 72 -11.58 4.57 5.45
C GLU A 72 -10.99 3.16 5.29
N LYS A 73 -11.29 2.50 4.16
CA LYS A 73 -10.76 1.16 3.83
C LYS A 73 -9.23 1.11 3.78
N MET A 74 -8.53 2.24 3.57
CA MET A 74 -7.06 2.27 3.52
C MET A 74 -6.37 1.91 4.84
N LEU A 75 -7.06 2.05 5.98
CA LEU A 75 -6.48 1.76 7.29
C LEU A 75 -6.00 0.31 7.36
N GLN A 76 -6.87 -0.63 6.99
CA GLN A 76 -6.60 -2.05 7.11
C GLN A 76 -7.33 -2.85 6.00
N PRO A 77 -6.91 -2.69 4.73
CA PRO A 77 -7.67 -3.22 3.61
C PRO A 77 -7.59 -4.76 3.51
N CYS A 78 -6.52 -5.36 4.02
CA CYS A 78 -6.32 -6.82 4.08
C CYS A 78 -6.69 -7.46 5.43
N GLY A 79 -7.31 -6.71 6.36
CA GLY A 79 -7.49 -7.19 7.74
C GLY A 79 -6.19 -7.22 8.55
N PRO A 80 -6.23 -7.76 9.78
CA PRO A 80 -5.06 -7.84 10.65
C PRO A 80 -3.94 -8.68 10.04
N PRO A 81 -2.67 -8.32 10.33
CA PRO A 81 -1.54 -9.13 9.89
C PRO A 81 -1.63 -10.54 10.50
N PRO A 82 -1.10 -11.56 9.80
CA PRO A 82 -1.03 -12.91 10.35
C PRO A 82 -0.25 -12.88 11.67
N LEU A 83 -0.62 -13.77 12.59
CA LEU A 83 0.16 -13.99 13.80
C LEU A 83 1.57 -14.39 13.37
N LYS A 84 2.58 -13.78 13.99
CA LYS A 84 3.95 -14.25 13.81
C LYS A 84 4.01 -15.65 14.41
N ASP A 85 4.59 -16.60 13.68
CA ASP A 85 4.93 -17.88 14.28
C ASP A 85 5.86 -17.58 15.46
N GLU A 86 5.48 -17.98 16.67
CA GLU A 86 6.39 -17.94 17.81
C GLU A 86 7.41 -19.06 17.59
N ASP A 87 8.67 -18.68 17.37
CA ASP A 87 9.81 -19.62 17.41
C ASP A 87 9.94 -20.29 18.79
#